data_AF-A0A484W7C8-F1
#
_entry.id   AF-A0A484W7C8-F1
#
_cell.length_a   1.000
_cell.length_b   1.000
_cell.length_c   1.000
_cell.angle_alpha   90.00
_cell.angle_beta   90.00
_cell.angle_gamma   90.00
#
_symmetry.space_group_name_H-M   'P 1'
#
loop_
_entity.id
_entity.type
_entity.pdbx_description
1 polymer ?
#
loop_
_entity_poly.entity_id
_entity_poly.type
_entity_poly.pdbx_seq_one_letter_code
_entity_poly.pdbx_strand_id
1 'polypeptide(L)'
;MIIANRTRERAQVLAEEVGAEVIALSDIDERLKEADIIISSTASPLPIIGKGMVERALKSRRNQPMLLVDIAVPRDVEPEVGKLANAYLYSVDDLQSIISHNLAQRKAAAVQAETIVEQETSEFMAWLRAQSVSETIRDYRGQAEQVRDDLTAKALAALEQGGDASAIMQDLAWKLTNRLIHAPTKSLQQAARDGDDERLTILRNSLGLE
;
A
#
# COMPACT_ATOMS: atom_id res chain seq x y z
N MET A 1 0.25 6.18 39.26
CA MET A 1 0.76 6.23 37.88
C MET A 1 0.36 7.58 37.29
N ILE A 2 1.22 8.22 36.50
CA ILE A 2 0.94 9.52 35.87
C ILE A 2 0.94 9.31 34.35
N ILE A 3 -0.06 9.85 33.66
CA ILE A 3 -0.18 9.80 32.21
C ILE A 3 -0.17 11.23 31.68
N ALA A 4 0.88 11.56 30.91
CA ALA A 4 0.98 12.84 30.22
C ALA A 4 0.52 12.69 28.77
N ASN A 5 -0.38 13.54 28.29
CA ASN A 5 -0.84 13.49 26.89
C ASN A 5 -1.20 14.87 26.35
N ARG A 6 -1.12 15.04 25.03
CA ARG A 6 -1.56 16.25 24.33
C ARG A 6 -3.08 16.38 24.33
N THR A 7 -3.79 15.26 24.18
CA THR A 7 -5.25 15.20 24.18
C THR A 7 -5.72 14.56 25.47
N ARG A 8 -6.29 15.35 26.37
CA ARG A 8 -6.67 14.92 27.72
C ARG A 8 -7.70 13.81 27.70
N GLU A 9 -8.67 13.87 26.79
CA GLU A 9 -9.76 12.91 26.66
C GLU A 9 -9.23 11.50 26.37
N ARG A 10 -8.20 11.37 25.52
CA ARG A 10 -7.56 10.08 25.23
C ARG A 10 -6.83 9.51 26.43
N ALA A 11 -6.18 10.37 27.22
CA ALA A 11 -5.51 9.93 28.44
C ALA A 11 -6.49 9.56 29.54
N GLN A 12 -7.64 10.22 29.62
CA GLN A 12 -8.65 9.98 30.64
C GLN A 12 -9.20 8.54 30.55
N VAL A 13 -9.47 8.04 29.35
CA VAL A 13 -9.93 6.65 29.13
C VAL A 13 -8.92 5.66 29.71
N LEU A 14 -7.64 5.79 29.36
CA LEU A 14 -6.60 4.91 29.90
C LEU A 14 -6.40 5.09 31.40
N ALA A 15 -6.48 6.34 31.88
CA ALA A 15 -6.29 6.66 33.28
C ALA A 15 -7.38 6.08 34.19
N GLU A 16 -8.62 6.00 33.72
CA GLU A 16 -9.73 5.38 34.45
C GLU A 16 -9.53 3.88 34.65
N GLU A 17 -8.97 3.17 33.68
CA GLU A 17 -8.70 1.73 33.77
C GLU A 17 -7.63 1.39 34.82
N VAL A 18 -6.62 2.27 34.99
CA VAL A 18 -5.45 2.01 35.84
C VAL A 18 -5.36 2.91 37.08
N GLY A 19 -6.36 3.77 37.31
CA GLY A 19 -6.37 4.75 38.39
C GLY A 19 -5.21 5.75 38.33
N ALA A 20 -4.83 6.19 37.12
CA ALA A 20 -3.75 7.15 36.93
C ALA A 20 -4.22 8.61 37.02
N GLU A 21 -3.28 9.50 37.36
CA GLU A 21 -3.46 10.94 37.23
C GLU A 21 -3.12 11.37 35.80
N VAL A 22 -3.98 12.21 35.19
CA VAL A 22 -3.73 12.78 33.86
C VAL A 22 -3.13 14.18 33.99
N ILE A 23 -1.99 14.42 33.36
CA ILE A 23 -1.32 15.73 33.29
C ILE A 23 -1.14 16.20 31.85
N ALA A 24 -0.90 17.49 31.65
CA ALA A 24 -0.52 18.01 30.34
C ALA A 24 0.96 17.71 30.05
N LEU A 25 1.33 17.67 28.75
CA LEU A 25 2.74 17.51 28.35
C LEU A 25 3.63 18.65 28.87
N SER A 26 3.09 19.85 29.05
CA SER A 26 3.80 21.00 29.63
C SER A 26 4.27 20.75 31.06
N ASP A 27 3.56 19.89 31.80
CA ASP A 27 3.77 19.69 33.23
C ASP A 27 4.82 18.61 33.49
N ILE A 28 5.33 17.95 32.43
CA ILE A 28 6.31 16.87 32.54
C ILE A 28 7.56 17.35 33.28
N ASP A 29 8.11 18.53 32.99
CA ASP A 29 9.34 19.02 33.63
C ASP A 29 9.25 19.04 35.17
N GLU A 30 8.10 19.44 35.70
CA GLU A 30 7.88 19.55 37.15
C GLU A 30 7.59 18.21 37.82
N ARG A 31 6.93 17.30 37.09
CA ARG A 31 6.44 16.00 37.58
C ARG A 31 7.42 14.86 37.32
N LEU A 32 8.40 15.03 36.43
CA LEU A 32 9.37 14.00 36.06
C LEU A 32 10.12 13.45 37.29
N LYS A 33 10.36 14.31 38.29
CA LYS A 33 11.01 13.95 39.56
C LYS A 33 10.24 12.90 40.39
N GLU A 34 8.99 12.60 40.08
CA GLU A 34 8.15 11.68 40.84
C GLU A 34 8.16 10.26 40.28
N ALA A 35 8.66 10.09 39.05
CA ALA A 35 8.69 8.80 38.37
C ALA A 35 10.06 8.11 38.52
N ASP A 36 10.04 6.83 38.89
CA ASP A 36 11.22 5.95 38.81
C ASP A 36 11.39 5.37 37.38
N ILE A 37 10.26 5.14 36.70
CA ILE A 37 10.17 4.57 35.36
C ILE A 37 9.34 5.49 34.47
N ILE A 38 9.88 5.81 33.30
CA ILE A 38 9.27 6.66 32.30
C ILE A 38 9.13 5.85 31.02
N ILE A 39 7.91 5.76 30.51
CA ILE A 39 7.61 5.12 29.23
C ILE A 39 7.11 6.21 28.29
N SER A 40 7.79 6.40 27.17
CA SER A 40 7.44 7.38 26.14
C SER A 40 7.02 6.68 24.85
N SER A 41 5.97 7.19 24.22
CA SER A 41 5.36 6.61 23.01
C SER A 41 4.43 7.64 22.34
N THR A 42 4.93 8.85 22.12
CA THR A 42 4.17 9.92 21.47
C THR A 42 4.42 9.93 19.96
N ALA A 43 3.63 10.74 19.26
CA ALA A 43 3.79 11.03 17.82
C ALA A 43 4.45 12.41 17.60
N SER A 44 5.28 12.87 18.55
CA SER A 44 5.95 14.16 18.45
C SER A 44 7.06 14.11 17.39
N PRO A 45 7.19 15.14 16.52
CA PRO A 45 8.30 15.21 15.59
C PRO A 45 9.62 15.62 16.27
N LEU A 46 9.56 16.14 17.49
CA LEU A 46 10.70 16.58 18.28
C LEU A 46 10.70 15.90 19.67
N PRO A 47 11.87 15.61 20.25
CA PRO A 47 11.95 15.10 21.61
C PRO A 47 11.22 16.01 22.61
N ILE A 48 10.40 15.39 23.46
CA ILE A 48 9.66 16.06 24.53
C ILE A 48 10.51 16.10 25.81
N ILE A 49 11.30 15.04 26.05
CA ILE A 49 12.13 14.90 27.24
C ILE A 49 13.59 15.18 26.86
N GLY A 50 14.06 16.37 27.22
CA GLY A 50 15.44 16.78 26.99
C GLY A 50 16.38 16.46 28.15
N LYS A 51 17.69 16.43 27.88
CA LYS A 51 18.74 16.18 28.88
C LYS A 51 18.62 17.08 30.11
N GLY A 52 18.42 18.38 29.91
CA GLY A 52 18.33 19.35 31.00
C GLY A 52 17.14 19.12 31.93
N MET A 53 16.03 18.60 31.41
CA MET A 53 14.85 18.21 32.19
C MET A 53 15.19 17.04 33.13
N VAL A 54 15.83 16.00 32.59
CA VAL A 54 16.24 14.81 33.35
C VAL A 54 17.29 15.16 34.40
N GLU A 55 18.26 16.02 34.07
CA GLU A 55 19.28 16.49 35.03
C GLU A 55 18.65 17.19 36.25
N ARG A 56 17.67 18.07 36.02
CA ARG A 56 16.94 18.74 37.10
C ARG A 56 16.17 17.74 37.96
N ALA A 57 15.46 16.80 37.32
CA ALA A 57 14.71 15.76 38.02
C ALA A 57 15.61 14.89 38.90
N LEU A 58 16.74 14.40 38.37
CA LEU A 58 17.72 13.62 39.13
C LEU A 58 18.25 14.39 40.34
N LYS A 59 18.59 15.68 40.17
CA LYS A 59 19.07 16.51 41.27
C LYS A 59 18.03 16.64 42.38
N SER A 60 16.76 16.87 42.04
CA SER A 60 15.64 16.90 43.01
C SER A 60 15.42 15.56 43.70
N ARG A 61 15.69 14.46 43.00
CA ARG A 61 15.59 13.08 43.49
C ARG A 61 16.84 12.60 44.23
N ARG A 62 17.77 13.49 44.60
CA ARG A 62 19.04 13.14 45.26
C ARG A 62 19.84 12.07 44.48
N ASN A 63 19.78 12.13 43.15
CA ASN A 63 20.41 11.20 42.20
C ASN A 63 19.91 9.75 42.30
N GLN A 64 18.68 9.52 42.78
CA GLN A 64 18.07 8.20 42.66
C GLN A 64 17.89 7.83 41.18
N PRO A 65 18.22 6.59 40.78
CA PRO A 65 18.11 6.13 39.40
C PRO A 65 16.74 6.33 38.75
N MET A 66 16.76 6.55 37.44
CA MET A 66 15.58 6.64 36.58
C MET A 66 15.76 5.72 35.36
N LEU A 67 14.72 4.96 35.05
CA LEU A 67 14.65 4.14 33.83
C LEU A 67 13.74 4.83 32.81
N LEU A 68 14.27 5.12 31.62
CA LEU A 68 13.54 5.71 30.52
C LEU A 68 13.45 4.68 29.39
N VAL A 69 12.22 4.37 28.97
CA VAL A 69 11.93 3.45 27.87
C VAL A 69 11.23 4.26 26.77
N ASP A 70 11.97 4.58 25.72
CA ASP A 70 11.50 5.34 24.57
C ASP A 70 11.06 4.39 23.44
N ILE A 71 9.74 4.27 23.29
CA ILE A 71 9.11 3.40 22.30
C ILE A 71 8.66 4.23 21.06
N ALA A 72 8.94 5.54 21.04
CA ALA A 72 8.49 6.43 19.97
C ALA A 72 9.41 6.44 18.74
N VAL A 73 8.82 6.66 17.56
CA VAL A 73 9.53 6.89 16.30
C VAL A 73 8.82 8.02 15.54
N PRO A 74 9.39 9.24 15.43
CA PRO A 74 10.68 9.70 15.97
C PRO A 74 10.78 9.66 17.51
N ARG A 75 12.01 9.66 18.05
CA ARG A 75 12.30 9.51 19.49
C ARG A 75 11.71 10.66 20.33
N ASP A 76 11.14 10.31 21.48
CA ASP A 76 10.62 11.28 22.44
C ASP A 76 11.68 11.79 23.42
N VAL A 77 12.75 11.03 23.61
CA VAL A 77 13.81 11.35 24.57
C VAL A 77 15.11 11.69 23.83
N GLU A 78 15.74 12.80 24.20
CA GLU A 78 17.04 13.17 23.64
C GLU A 78 18.09 12.07 23.92
N PRO A 79 18.87 11.62 22.91
CA PRO A 79 19.93 10.63 23.10
C PRO A 79 20.95 11.00 24.17
N GLU A 80 21.17 12.30 24.37
CA GLU A 80 22.08 12.85 25.37
C GLU A 80 21.67 12.53 26.82
N VAL A 81 20.40 12.17 27.07
CA VAL A 81 19.94 11.68 28.39
C VAL A 81 20.69 10.41 28.80
N GLY A 82 21.01 9.52 27.84
CA GLY A 82 21.77 8.30 28.11
C GLY A 82 23.21 8.54 28.58
N LYS A 83 23.71 9.78 28.52
CA LYS A 83 25.04 10.16 29.02
C LYS A 83 25.02 10.58 30.50
N LEU A 84 23.84 10.71 31.12
CA LEU A 84 23.70 11.12 32.51
C LEU A 84 23.95 9.94 33.47
N ALA A 85 24.71 10.19 34.52
CA ALA A 85 24.83 9.23 35.61
C ALA A 85 23.45 9.02 36.26
N ASN A 86 23.06 7.75 36.42
CA ASN A 86 21.77 7.34 37.00
C ASN A 86 20.52 7.56 36.12
N ALA A 87 20.66 7.89 34.83
CA ALA A 87 19.57 7.78 33.86
C ALA A 87 19.85 6.63 32.88
N TYR A 88 18.99 5.62 32.86
CA TYR A 88 19.11 4.47 31.98
C TYR A 88 18.09 4.60 30.85
N LEU A 89 18.56 4.96 29.65
CA LEU A 89 17.72 5.13 28.47
C LEU A 89 17.77 3.87 27.59
N TYR A 90 16.61 3.29 27.32
CA TYR A 90 16.40 2.21 26.37
C TYR A 90 15.45 2.66 25.28
N SER A 91 15.78 2.34 24.04
CA SER A 91 14.95 2.59 22.86
C SER A 91 14.31 1.32 22.32
N VAL A 92 13.39 1.45 21.35
CA VAL A 92 12.81 0.30 20.61
C VAL A 92 13.89 -0.66 20.12
N ASP A 93 15.00 -0.14 19.60
CA ASP A 93 16.10 -0.94 19.07
C ASP A 93 16.77 -1.78 20.17
N ASP A 94 16.97 -1.22 21.36
CA ASP A 94 17.56 -1.91 22.51
C ASP A 94 16.64 -3.03 23.01
N LEU A 95 15.32 -2.80 22.99
CA LEU A 95 14.32 -3.80 23.38
C LEU A 95 14.26 -4.98 22.41
N GLN A 96 14.51 -4.79 21.12
CA GLN A 96 14.54 -5.89 20.15
C GLN A 96 15.59 -6.95 20.52
N SER A 97 16.75 -6.53 21.03
CA SER A 97 17.81 -7.45 21.45
C SER A 97 17.36 -8.38 22.58
N ILE A 98 16.54 -7.88 23.51
CA ILE A 98 16.00 -8.61 24.66
C ILE A 98 14.88 -9.58 24.22
N ILE A 99 14.04 -9.16 23.27
CA ILE A 99 12.91 -9.95 22.79
C ILE A 99 13.35 -11.17 21.96
N SER A 100 14.58 -11.17 21.45
CA SER A 100 15.17 -12.27 20.67
C SER A 100 15.17 -13.63 21.39
N HIS A 101 15.02 -13.66 22.73
CA HIS A 101 14.98 -14.90 23.50
C HIS A 101 13.65 -15.69 23.38
N ASN A 102 12.56 -15.05 22.91
CA ASN A 102 11.24 -15.69 22.69
C ASN A 102 11.00 -16.14 21.23
N LEU A 103 12.08 -16.44 20.50
CA LEU A 103 12.04 -16.65 19.05
C LEU A 103 11.28 -17.91 18.61
N ALA A 104 11.26 -18.97 19.42
CA ALA A 104 10.71 -20.27 19.00
C ALA A 104 9.18 -20.25 18.77
N GLN A 105 8.41 -19.66 19.69
CA GLN A 105 6.95 -19.51 19.51
C GLN A 105 6.60 -18.53 18.38
N ARG A 106 7.42 -17.47 18.21
CA ARG A 106 7.26 -16.52 17.09
C ARG A 106 7.49 -17.14 15.73
N LYS A 107 8.44 -18.07 15.59
CA LYS A 107 8.72 -18.76 14.32
C LYS A 107 7.53 -19.57 13.81
N ALA A 108 6.84 -20.31 14.69
CA ALA A 108 5.69 -21.11 14.28
C ALA A 108 4.52 -20.23 13.76
N ALA A 109 4.23 -19.13 14.48
CA ALA A 109 3.22 -18.17 14.05
C ALA A 109 3.62 -17.44 12.74
N ALA A 110 4.91 -17.13 12.56
CA ALA A 110 5.42 -16.52 11.33
C ALA A 110 5.22 -17.42 10.11
N VAL A 111 5.51 -18.73 10.22
CA VAL A 111 5.31 -19.69 9.12
C VAL A 111 3.83 -19.77 8.70
N GLN A 112 2.91 -19.75 9.68
CA GLN A 112 1.48 -19.72 9.38
C GLN A 112 1.07 -18.43 8.66
N ALA A 113 1.60 -17.28 9.10
CA ALA A 113 1.35 -16.00 8.45
C ALA A 113 1.92 -15.94 7.02
N GLU A 114 3.12 -16.49 6.79
CA GLU A 114 3.74 -16.58 5.46
C GLU A 114 2.85 -17.37 4.48
N THR A 115 2.27 -18.48 4.94
CA THR A 115 1.34 -19.28 4.12
C THR A 115 0.12 -18.47 3.70
N ILE A 116 -0.46 -17.71 4.62
CA ILE A 116 -1.61 -16.83 4.34
C ILE A 116 -1.21 -15.76 3.32
N VAL A 117 -0.08 -15.10 3.53
CA VAL A 117 0.43 -14.06 2.61
C VAL A 117 0.64 -14.61 1.21
N GLU A 118 1.21 -15.81 1.09
CA GLU A 118 1.46 -16.44 -0.20
C GLU A 118 0.16 -16.76 -0.95
N GLN A 119 -0.84 -17.30 -0.24
CA GLN A 119 -2.16 -17.56 -0.82
C GLN A 119 -2.82 -16.28 -1.32
N GLU A 120 -2.93 -15.25 -0.47
CA GLU A 120 -3.57 -13.98 -0.81
C GLU A 120 -2.83 -13.26 -1.96
N THR A 121 -1.50 -13.35 -1.98
CA THR A 121 -0.69 -12.79 -3.07
C THR A 121 -0.99 -13.49 -4.40
N SER A 122 -1.13 -14.82 -4.38
CA SER A 122 -1.47 -15.59 -5.58
C SER A 122 -2.85 -15.22 -6.13
N GLU A 123 -3.84 -15.11 -5.25
CA GLU A 123 -5.21 -14.70 -5.59
C GLU A 123 -5.24 -13.27 -6.16
N PHE A 124 -4.54 -12.33 -5.51
CA PHE A 124 -4.41 -10.97 -5.99
C PHE A 124 -3.76 -10.88 -7.38
N MET A 125 -2.68 -11.65 -7.61
CA MET A 125 -2.01 -11.67 -8.91
C MET A 125 -2.88 -12.28 -10.02
N ALA A 126 -3.69 -13.29 -9.69
CA ALA A 126 -4.67 -13.84 -10.62
C ALA A 126 -5.75 -12.80 -10.99
N TRP A 127 -6.27 -12.10 -10.00
CA TRP A 127 -7.22 -11.00 -10.20
C TRP A 127 -6.62 -9.87 -11.07
N LEU A 128 -5.38 -9.46 -10.80
CA LEU A 128 -4.71 -8.41 -11.56
C LEU A 128 -4.52 -8.77 -13.04
N ARG A 129 -4.15 -10.03 -13.33
CA ARG A 129 -4.05 -10.53 -14.71
C ARG A 129 -5.41 -10.47 -15.41
N ALA A 130 -6.50 -10.86 -14.74
CA ALA A 130 -7.83 -10.79 -15.31
C ALA A 130 -8.24 -9.35 -15.68
N GLN A 131 -7.80 -8.35 -14.90
CA GLN A 131 -8.10 -6.94 -15.17
C GLN A 131 -7.41 -6.41 -16.45
N SER A 132 -6.16 -6.81 -16.72
CA SER A 132 -5.43 -6.40 -17.94
C SER A 132 -6.10 -6.86 -19.24
N VAL A 133 -6.87 -7.94 -19.20
CA VAL A 133 -7.64 -8.43 -20.37
C VAL A 133 -8.79 -7.48 -20.70
N SER A 134 -9.40 -6.83 -19.70
CA SER A 134 -10.50 -5.88 -19.91
C SER A 134 -10.07 -4.66 -20.73
N GLU A 135 -8.87 -4.13 -20.47
CA GLU A 135 -8.31 -3.01 -21.25
C GLU A 135 -8.02 -3.42 -22.69
N THR A 136 -7.40 -4.59 -22.90
CA THR A 136 -7.13 -5.11 -24.24
C THR A 136 -8.40 -5.34 -25.05
N ILE A 137 -9.45 -5.89 -24.43
CA ILE A 137 -10.77 -6.07 -25.06
C ILE A 137 -11.41 -4.72 -25.40
N ARG A 138 -11.33 -3.75 -24.48
CA ARG A 138 -11.86 -2.40 -24.70
C ARG A 138 -11.17 -1.73 -25.89
N ASP A 139 -9.86 -1.80 -25.95
CA ASP A 139 -9.08 -1.20 -27.04
C ASP A 139 -9.38 -1.85 -28.39
N TYR A 140 -9.49 -3.19 -28.42
CA TYR A 140 -9.90 -3.93 -29.63
C TYR A 140 -11.29 -3.51 -30.12
N ARG A 141 -12.28 -3.44 -29.22
CA ARG A 141 -13.64 -2.99 -29.55
C ARG A 141 -13.67 -1.53 -30.01
N GLY A 142 -12.94 -0.65 -29.33
CA GLY A 142 -12.83 0.76 -29.68
C GLY A 142 -12.26 0.96 -31.08
N GLN A 143 -11.24 0.19 -31.47
CA GLN A 143 -10.71 0.23 -32.84
C GLN A 143 -11.74 -0.21 -33.89
N ALA A 144 -12.51 -1.26 -33.61
CA ALA A 144 -13.55 -1.75 -34.52
C ALA A 144 -14.69 -0.72 -34.68
N GLU A 145 -15.12 -0.10 -33.58
CA GLU A 145 -16.15 0.95 -33.57
C GLU A 145 -15.68 2.19 -34.33
N GLN A 146 -14.45 2.64 -34.12
CA GLN A 146 -13.87 3.76 -34.86
C GLN A 146 -13.85 3.51 -36.37
N VAL A 147 -13.46 2.29 -36.79
CA VAL A 147 -13.49 1.91 -38.21
C VAL A 147 -14.91 1.93 -38.77
N ARG A 148 -15.90 1.43 -38.02
CA ARG A 148 -17.31 1.49 -38.40
C ARG A 148 -17.77 2.93 -38.59
N ASP A 149 -17.49 3.79 -37.62
CA ASP A 149 -17.98 5.17 -37.61
C ASP A 149 -17.38 5.99 -38.75
N ASP A 150 -16.07 5.85 -39.00
CA ASP A 150 -15.38 6.48 -40.13
C ASP A 150 -15.96 6.10 -41.49
N LEU A 151 -16.23 4.81 -41.70
CA LEU A 151 -16.79 4.32 -42.96
C LEU A 151 -18.26 4.70 -43.12
N THR A 152 -19.02 4.68 -42.02
CA THR A 152 -20.43 5.07 -42.00
C THR A 152 -20.58 6.56 -42.32
N ALA A 153 -19.75 7.43 -41.74
CA ALA A 153 -19.76 8.87 -42.03
C ALA A 153 -19.49 9.14 -43.52
N LYS A 154 -18.54 8.42 -44.13
CA LYS A 154 -18.25 8.53 -45.57
C LYS A 154 -19.41 8.06 -46.44
N ALA A 155 -20.06 6.96 -46.05
CA ALA A 155 -21.23 6.44 -46.76
C ALA A 155 -22.41 7.42 -46.70
N LEU A 156 -22.69 7.99 -45.51
CA LEU A 156 -23.73 9.00 -45.33
C LEU A 156 -23.48 10.24 -46.18
N ALA A 157 -22.24 10.77 -46.18
CA ALA A 157 -21.89 11.91 -47.01
C ALA A 157 -22.06 11.63 -48.52
N ALA A 158 -21.77 10.41 -48.98
CA ALA A 158 -21.97 10.02 -50.37
C ALA A 158 -23.46 9.90 -50.75
N LEU A 159 -24.30 9.46 -49.81
CA LEU A 159 -25.76 9.42 -49.97
C LEU A 159 -26.36 10.83 -50.07
N GLU A 160 -25.90 11.76 -49.22
CA GLU A 160 -26.32 13.17 -49.24
C GLU A 160 -25.96 13.87 -50.56
N GLN A 161 -24.87 13.43 -51.20
CA GLN A 161 -24.45 13.91 -52.52
C GLN A 161 -25.23 13.26 -53.69
N GLY A 162 -26.22 12.42 -53.40
CA GLY A 162 -27.08 11.79 -54.41
C GLY A 162 -26.49 10.54 -55.05
N GLY A 163 -25.49 9.90 -54.43
CA GLY A 163 -24.93 8.64 -54.92
C GLY A 163 -25.92 7.47 -54.83
N ASP A 164 -25.67 6.42 -55.61
CA ASP A 164 -26.51 5.22 -55.60
C ASP A 164 -26.44 4.49 -54.25
N ALA A 165 -27.59 4.37 -53.59
CA ALA A 165 -27.67 3.81 -52.25
C ALA A 165 -27.26 2.34 -52.20
N SER A 166 -27.56 1.56 -53.24
CA SER A 166 -27.20 0.14 -53.27
C SER A 166 -25.69 -0.05 -53.37
N ALA A 167 -25.05 0.66 -54.29
CA ALA A 167 -23.60 0.63 -54.47
C ALA A 167 -22.84 1.13 -53.23
N ILE A 168 -23.30 2.22 -52.59
CA ILE A 168 -22.66 2.77 -51.38
C ILE A 168 -22.74 1.78 -50.21
N MET A 169 -23.90 1.14 -50.01
CA MET A 169 -24.07 0.16 -48.93
C MET A 169 -23.23 -1.11 -49.16
N GLN A 170 -23.12 -1.58 -50.41
CA GLN A 170 -22.25 -2.71 -50.75
C GLN A 170 -20.76 -2.37 -50.52
N ASP A 171 -20.33 -1.17 -50.92
CA ASP A 171 -18.95 -0.70 -50.71
C ASP A 171 -18.63 -0.54 -49.22
N LEU A 172 -19.55 0.01 -48.43
CA LEU A 172 -19.43 0.10 -46.97
C LEU A 172 -19.26 -1.29 -46.34
N ALA A 173 -20.15 -2.24 -46.68
CA ALA A 173 -20.11 -3.59 -46.14
C ALA A 173 -18.80 -4.31 -46.49
N TRP A 174 -18.34 -4.19 -47.74
CA TRP A 174 -17.09 -4.78 -48.20
C TRP A 174 -15.87 -4.16 -47.49
N LYS A 175 -15.80 -2.83 -47.40
CA LYS A 175 -14.69 -2.11 -46.72
C LYS A 175 -14.64 -2.42 -45.24
N LEU A 176 -15.79 -2.43 -44.57
CA LEU A 176 -15.89 -2.73 -43.15
C LEU A 176 -15.42 -4.17 -42.86
N THR A 177 -15.95 -5.13 -43.61
CA THR A 177 -15.58 -6.55 -43.47
C THR A 177 -14.08 -6.73 -43.66
N ASN A 178 -13.51 -6.21 -44.75
CA ASN A 178 -12.08 -6.34 -45.02
C ASN A 178 -11.19 -5.69 -43.97
N ARG A 179 -11.57 -4.51 -43.45
CA ARG A 179 -10.80 -3.85 -42.40
C ARG A 179 -10.82 -4.64 -41.09
N LEU A 180 -11.97 -5.20 -40.71
CA LEU A 180 -12.11 -5.97 -39.48
C LEU A 180 -11.36 -7.32 -39.55
N ILE A 181 -11.39 -8.01 -40.69
CA ILE A 181 -10.73 -9.33 -40.82
C ILE A 181 -9.23 -9.26 -41.15
N HIS A 182 -8.70 -8.08 -41.51
CA HIS A 182 -7.32 -7.95 -41.96
C HIS A 182 -6.29 -8.40 -40.90
N ALA A 183 -6.39 -7.88 -39.67
CA ALA A 183 -5.43 -8.17 -38.61
C ALA A 183 -5.47 -9.66 -38.15
N PRO A 184 -6.64 -10.27 -37.93
CA PRO A 184 -6.72 -11.71 -37.67
C PRO A 184 -6.19 -12.58 -38.82
N THR A 185 -6.51 -12.24 -40.07
CA THR A 185 -6.03 -12.98 -41.25
C THR A 185 -4.51 -12.94 -41.36
N LYS A 186 -3.91 -11.76 -41.14
CA LYS A 186 -2.45 -11.61 -41.13
C LYS A 186 -1.80 -12.42 -40.00
N SER A 187 -2.43 -12.46 -38.82
CA SER A 187 -1.94 -13.21 -37.67
C SER A 187 -1.97 -14.72 -37.91
N LEU A 188 -3.04 -15.25 -38.51
CA LEU A 188 -3.13 -16.65 -38.94
C LEU A 188 -2.06 -17.01 -39.97
N GLN A 189 -1.87 -16.17 -41.00
CA GLN A 189 -0.85 -16.37 -42.02
C GLN A 189 0.57 -16.38 -41.44
N GLN A 190 0.83 -15.51 -40.46
CA GLN A 190 2.13 -15.45 -39.80
C GLN A 190 2.39 -16.70 -38.96
N ALA A 191 1.43 -17.12 -38.11
CA ALA A 191 1.57 -18.34 -37.31
C ALA A 191 1.81 -19.59 -38.19
N ALA A 192 1.09 -19.69 -39.32
CA ALA A 192 1.28 -20.78 -40.28
C ALA A 192 2.66 -20.75 -40.96
N ARG A 193 3.21 -19.56 -41.24
CA ARG A 193 4.56 -19.42 -41.81
C ARG A 193 5.66 -19.78 -40.80
N ASP A 194 5.44 -19.44 -39.54
CA ASP A 194 6.40 -19.67 -38.46
C ASP A 194 6.39 -21.13 -37.96
N GLY A 195 5.42 -21.95 -38.39
CA GLY A 195 5.26 -23.34 -37.95
C GLY A 195 4.78 -23.47 -36.49
N ASP A 196 4.12 -22.43 -35.97
CA ASP A 196 3.63 -22.36 -34.59
C ASP A 196 2.19 -22.91 -34.50
N ASP A 197 2.09 -24.23 -34.41
CA ASP A 197 0.82 -24.97 -34.39
C ASP A 197 -0.05 -24.64 -33.16
N GLU A 198 0.58 -24.33 -32.02
CA GLU A 198 -0.12 -23.94 -30.80
C GLU A 198 -0.80 -22.58 -30.98
N ARG A 199 -0.06 -21.58 -31.45
CA ARG A 199 -0.62 -20.26 -31.75
C ARG A 199 -1.68 -20.31 -32.84
N LEU A 200 -1.49 -21.14 -33.86
CA LEU A 200 -2.48 -21.33 -34.92
C LEU A 200 -3.79 -21.89 -34.36
N THR A 201 -3.73 -22.87 -33.47
CA THR A 201 -4.91 -23.46 -32.81
C THR A 201 -5.65 -22.44 -31.95
N ILE A 202 -4.92 -21.65 -31.16
CA ILE A 202 -5.52 -20.58 -30.33
C ILE A 202 -6.24 -19.54 -31.21
N LEU A 203 -5.60 -19.09 -32.29
CA LEU A 203 -6.18 -18.11 -33.21
C LEU A 203 -7.43 -18.65 -33.92
N ARG A 204 -7.42 -19.92 -34.36
CA ARG A 204 -8.59 -20.59 -34.96
C ARG A 204 -9.78 -20.63 -34.00
N ASN A 205 -9.56 -21.09 -32.77
CA ASN A 205 -10.58 -21.13 -31.73
C ASN A 205 -11.13 -19.73 -31.41
N SER A 206 -10.26 -18.71 -31.35
CA SER A 206 -10.66 -17.32 -31.09
C SER A 206 -11.57 -16.71 -32.17
N LEU A 207 -11.50 -17.25 -33.40
CA LEU A 207 -12.32 -16.85 -34.54
C LEU A 207 -13.57 -17.74 -34.73
N GLY A 208 -13.79 -18.72 -33.85
CA GLY A 208 -14.89 -19.68 -33.98
C GLY A 208 -14.72 -20.67 -35.13
N LEU A 209 -13.47 -20.88 -35.58
CA LEU A 209 -13.12 -21.84 -36.60
C LEU A 209 -12.59 -23.10 -35.92
N GLU A 210 -13.43 -24.11 -35.73
CA GLU A 210 -12.99 -25.47 -35.34
C GLU A 210 -12.24 -26.15 -36.49
#